data_AF-A0A7C6P8I3-F1
#
_entry.id   AF-A0A7C6P8I3-F1
#
_cell.length_a   1.000
_cell.length_b   1.000
_cell.length_c   1.000
_cell.angle_alpha   90.00
_cell.angle_beta   90.00
_cell.angle_gamma   90.00
#
_symmetry.space_group_name_H-M   'P 1'
#
loop_
_entity.id
_entity.type
_entity.pdbx_description
1 polymer ?
#
loop_
_entity_poly.entity_id
_entity_poly.type
_entity_poly.pdbx_seq_one_letter_code
_entity_poly.pdbx_strand_id
1 'polypeptide(L)'
;MTTHLSVRLVWHDRAWDGHICNQPSRNVYCAANQHIREEFSDSAKLKREVDSAGLPLAELDDWQPPCSRDPIAFSPIGYSITHYDPLEFRKLQSVSEDIPPYSVYASPYRWMREGMVMRLVIPQ
;
A
#
# COMPACT_ATOMS: atom_id res chain seq x y z
N MET A 1 30.64 -6.27 -5.13
CA MET A 1 29.79 -7.33 -5.71
C MET A 1 28.43 -6.71 -5.93
N THR A 2 27.95 -6.66 -7.17
CA THR A 2 26.69 -5.97 -7.51
C THR A 2 25.52 -6.92 -7.29
N THR A 3 24.56 -6.52 -6.46
CA THR A 3 23.32 -7.25 -6.23
C THR A 3 22.20 -6.58 -7.01
N HIS A 4 21.58 -7.29 -7.95
CA HIS A 4 20.42 -6.80 -8.69
C HIS A 4 19.15 -7.28 -7.98
N LEU A 5 18.23 -6.35 -7.69
CA LEU A 5 16.91 -6.64 -7.13
C LEU A 5 15.85 -6.21 -8.13
N SER A 6 14.91 -7.11 -8.43
CA SER A 6 13.70 -6.80 -9.20
C SER A 6 12.49 -6.90 -8.30
N VAL A 7 11.71 -5.82 -8.21
CA VAL A 7 10.49 -5.74 -7.39
C VAL A 7 9.30 -5.42 -8.30
N ARG A 8 8.12 -5.94 -7.96
CA ARG A 8 6.86 -5.56 -8.61
C ARG A 8 6.16 -4.53 -7.74
N LEU A 9 5.76 -3.43 -8.34
CA LEU A 9 5.00 -2.36 -7.69
C LEU A 9 3.59 -2.32 -8.23
N VAL A 10 2.65 -1.90 -7.39
CA VAL A 10 1.30 -1.53 -7.83
C VAL A 10 1.39 -0.36 -8.82
N TRP A 11 0.56 -0.36 -9.86
CA TRP A 11 0.53 0.72 -10.84
C TRP A 11 0.21 2.09 -10.19
N HIS A 12 0.94 3.12 -10.61
CA HIS A 12 0.76 4.50 -10.14
C HIS A 12 0.87 5.49 -11.29
N ASP A 13 -0.05 6.45 -11.41
CA ASP A 13 -0.06 7.44 -12.51
C ASP A 13 0.90 8.63 -12.29
N ARG A 14 1.53 8.69 -11.11
CA ARG A 14 2.56 9.67 -10.75
C ARG A 14 3.96 9.10 -10.59
N ALA A 15 4.25 7.97 -11.24
CA ALA A 15 5.58 7.35 -11.22
C ALA A 15 6.16 7.15 -9.79
N TRP A 16 5.30 6.75 -8.84
CA TRP A 16 5.67 6.46 -7.44
C TRP A 16 6.48 7.60 -6.77
N ASP A 17 5.95 8.82 -6.87
CA ASP A 17 6.54 10.05 -6.30
C ASP A 17 6.05 10.36 -4.86
N GLY A 18 5.43 9.40 -4.17
CA GLY A 18 4.93 9.57 -2.80
C GLY A 18 3.60 10.33 -2.67
N HIS A 19 2.85 10.51 -3.75
CA HIS A 19 1.54 11.17 -3.74
C HIS A 19 0.41 10.19 -4.04
N ILE A 20 -0.82 10.57 -3.71
CA ILE A 20 -2.02 9.90 -4.24
C ILE A 20 -2.07 10.11 -5.77
N CYS A 21 -2.57 9.12 -6.50
CA CYS A 21 -2.81 9.22 -7.94
C CYS A 21 -3.59 10.50 -8.32
N ASN A 22 -3.35 11.05 -9.51
CA ASN A 22 -4.08 12.23 -9.98
C ASN A 22 -5.54 11.92 -10.31
N GLN A 23 -5.80 10.70 -10.80
CA GLN A 23 -7.15 10.23 -11.10
C GLN A 23 -7.38 8.84 -10.50
N PRO A 24 -7.51 8.71 -9.15
CA PRO A 24 -7.62 7.41 -8.48
C PRO A 24 -8.76 6.56 -9.04
N SER A 25 -9.94 7.15 -9.28
CA SER A 25 -11.13 6.49 -9.83
C SER A 25 -10.99 5.97 -11.26
N ARG A 26 -9.97 6.42 -12.01
CA ARG A 26 -9.70 5.96 -13.39
C ARG A 26 -8.58 4.93 -13.44
N ASN A 27 -7.92 4.65 -12.33
CA ASN A 27 -6.82 3.71 -12.24
C ASN A 27 -7.33 2.27 -12.09
N VAL A 28 -7.81 1.68 -13.19
CA VAL A 28 -8.28 0.29 -13.20
C VAL A 28 -7.14 -0.74 -13.11
N TYR A 29 -5.89 -0.32 -13.32
CA TYR A 29 -4.74 -1.22 -13.32
C TYR A 29 -4.36 -1.66 -11.90
N CYS A 30 -4.39 -0.77 -10.92
CA CYS A 30 -4.07 -1.14 -9.53
C CYS A 30 -5.15 -2.07 -8.93
N ALA A 31 -6.40 -1.96 -9.38
CA ALA A 31 -7.52 -2.82 -9.02
C ALA A 31 -7.39 -4.28 -9.52
N ALA A 32 -6.33 -4.62 -10.26
CA ALA A 32 -5.99 -6.02 -10.49
C ALA A 32 -5.57 -6.74 -9.19
N ASN A 33 -5.06 -6.01 -8.20
CA ASN A 33 -4.73 -6.55 -6.88
C ASN A 33 -5.99 -6.65 -6.02
N GLN A 34 -6.25 -7.84 -5.45
CA GLN A 34 -7.49 -8.11 -4.73
C GLN A 34 -7.75 -7.13 -3.57
N HIS A 35 -6.76 -6.90 -2.70
CA HIS A 35 -6.93 -5.99 -1.55
C HIS A 35 -7.23 -4.55 -1.96
N ILE A 36 -6.64 -4.07 -3.07
CA ILE A 36 -6.96 -2.74 -3.62
C ILE A 36 -8.35 -2.75 -4.21
N ARG A 37 -8.73 -3.80 -4.93
CA ARG A 37 -10.06 -3.91 -5.56
C ARG A 37 -11.20 -3.89 -4.55
N GLU A 38 -11.02 -4.60 -3.43
CA GLU A 38 -12.01 -4.64 -2.35
C GLU A 38 -12.24 -3.24 -1.77
N GLU A 39 -11.16 -2.51 -1.48
CA GLU A 39 -11.22 -1.13 -0.99
C GLU A 39 -11.76 -0.16 -2.04
N PHE A 40 -11.39 -0.32 -3.31
CA PHE A 40 -11.86 0.47 -4.45
C PHE A 40 -13.37 0.30 -4.69
N SER A 41 -13.93 -0.87 -4.38
CA SER A 41 -15.36 -1.14 -4.51
C SER A 41 -16.21 -0.44 -3.45
N ASP A 42 -15.59 0.01 -2.35
CA ASP A 42 -16.22 0.86 -1.36
C ASP A 42 -16.23 2.31 -1.82
N SER A 43 -17.41 2.79 -2.22
CA SER A 43 -17.60 4.15 -2.72
C SER A 43 -17.17 5.25 -1.74
N ALA A 44 -17.25 5.01 -0.43
CA ALA A 44 -16.84 6.01 0.56
C ALA A 44 -15.31 6.15 0.61
N LYS A 45 -14.59 5.02 0.53
CA LYS A 45 -13.13 4.99 0.50
C LYS A 45 -12.59 5.54 -0.82
N LEU A 46 -13.19 5.14 -1.94
CA LEU A 46 -12.84 5.69 -3.24
C LEU A 46 -13.07 7.21 -3.30
N LYS A 47 -14.17 7.70 -2.74
CA LYS A 47 -14.42 9.14 -2.64
C LYS A 47 -13.32 9.84 -1.86
N ARG A 48 -12.87 9.27 -0.74
CA ARG A 48 -11.76 9.82 0.06
C ARG A 48 -10.47 9.92 -0.75
N GLU A 49 -10.12 8.89 -1.52
CA GLU A 49 -8.96 8.92 -2.42
C GLU A 49 -9.10 10.00 -3.52
N VAL A 50 -10.29 10.13 -4.11
CA VAL A 50 -10.57 11.14 -5.14
C VAL A 50 -10.49 12.56 -4.58
N ASP A 51 -11.03 12.80 -3.38
CA ASP A 51 -11.00 14.10 -2.72
C ASP A 51 -9.56 14.50 -2.33
N SER A 52 -8.68 13.53 -2.10
CA SER A 52 -7.26 13.72 -1.78
C SER A 52 -6.32 13.51 -2.97
N ALA A 53 -6.85 13.49 -4.20
CA ALA A 53 -6.06 13.25 -5.40
C ALA A 53 -4.88 14.23 -5.53
N GLY A 54 -3.69 13.69 -5.80
CA GLY A 54 -2.47 14.47 -5.96
C GLY A 54 -1.86 15.02 -4.66
N LEU A 55 -2.45 14.77 -3.49
CA LEU A 55 -1.83 15.14 -2.21
C LEU A 55 -0.67 14.20 -1.86
N PRO A 56 0.38 14.69 -1.18
CA PRO A 56 1.44 13.83 -0.65
C PRO A 56 0.89 12.86 0.40
N LEU A 57 1.33 11.61 0.37
CA LEU A 57 0.95 10.60 1.38
C LEU A 57 1.40 10.99 2.79
N ALA A 58 2.46 11.80 2.89
CA ALA A 58 2.98 12.34 4.13
C ALA A 58 2.06 13.39 4.79
N GLU A 59 1.10 13.95 4.05
CA GLU A 59 0.13 14.93 4.56
C GLU A 59 -1.22 14.29 4.91
N LEU A 60 -1.34 12.96 4.78
CA LEU A 60 -2.57 12.25 5.14
C LEU A 60 -2.57 11.88 6.62
N ASP A 61 -3.55 12.42 7.34
CA ASP A 61 -3.77 12.12 8.75
C ASP A 61 -4.83 11.02 8.93
N ASP A 62 -4.56 10.06 9.82
CA ASP A 62 -5.47 8.98 10.25
C ASP A 62 -5.88 7.95 9.17
N TRP A 63 -5.29 7.99 7.98
CA TRP A 63 -5.52 6.97 6.96
C TRP A 63 -4.47 6.95 5.88
N GLN A 64 -4.43 5.86 5.14
CA GLN A 64 -3.60 5.69 3.97
C GLN A 64 -4.38 4.88 2.91
N PRO A 65 -4.18 5.12 1.60
CA PRO A 65 -4.79 4.30 0.56
C PRO A 65 -4.25 2.86 0.62
N PRO A 66 -4.97 1.89 0.05
CA PRO A 66 -4.56 0.48 0.11
C PRO A 66 -3.22 0.20 -0.58
N CYS A 67 -2.83 1.04 -1.54
CA CYS A 67 -1.55 0.96 -2.23
C CYS A 67 -0.40 1.67 -1.50
N SER A 68 -0.61 2.29 -0.34
CA SER A 68 0.35 3.18 0.36
C SER A 68 1.73 2.61 0.67
N ARG A 69 2.00 1.34 0.39
CA ARG A 69 3.34 0.74 0.53
C ARG A 69 4.22 0.85 -0.73
N ASP A 70 3.62 1.16 -1.88
CA ASP A 70 4.30 1.17 -3.18
C ASP A 70 4.70 2.57 -3.69
N PRO A 71 3.90 3.65 -3.52
CA PRO A 71 4.19 4.96 -4.09
C PRO A 71 5.45 5.63 -3.56
N ILE A 72 6.10 5.13 -2.53
CA ILE A 72 7.33 5.73 -1.96
C ILE A 72 8.60 5.40 -2.75
N ALA A 73 8.54 4.49 -3.73
CA ALA A 73 9.69 3.98 -4.48
C ALA A 73 10.64 5.06 -5.03
N PHE A 74 10.08 6.17 -5.52
CA PHE A 74 10.84 7.30 -6.05
C PHE A 74 10.54 8.62 -5.31
N SER A 75 9.96 8.53 -4.10
CA SER A 75 9.67 9.69 -3.28
C SER A 75 10.90 10.15 -2.48
N PRO A 76 11.25 11.45 -2.49
CA PRO A 76 12.24 12.03 -1.59
C PRO A 76 11.75 12.18 -0.15
N ILE A 77 10.45 12.02 0.10
CA ILE A 77 9.81 12.22 1.39
C ILE A 77 9.23 10.89 1.88
N GLY A 78 9.57 10.53 3.12
CA GLY A 78 9.02 9.39 3.83
C GLY A 78 7.71 9.73 4.53
N TYR A 79 6.97 8.71 4.96
CA TYR A 79 5.73 8.89 5.72
C TYR A 79 5.47 7.69 6.62
N SER A 80 4.57 7.87 7.58
CA SER A 80 4.16 6.82 8.51
C SER A 80 2.97 6.06 7.95
N ILE A 81 3.01 4.73 8.08
CA ILE A 81 1.85 3.87 7.79
C ILE A 81 1.43 3.14 9.06
N THR A 82 0.13 2.91 9.19
CA THR A 82 -0.43 2.12 10.29
C THR A 82 -0.81 0.74 9.79
N HIS A 83 -0.25 -0.28 10.45
CA HIS A 83 -0.56 -1.68 10.20
C HIS A 83 -1.68 -2.13 11.12
N TYR A 84 -2.72 -2.69 10.50
CA TYR A 84 -3.83 -3.33 11.19
C TYR A 84 -3.70 -4.84 11.07
N ASP A 85 -3.95 -5.56 12.16
CA ASP A 85 -3.99 -7.02 12.12
C ASP A 85 -5.21 -7.46 11.31
N PRO A 86 -5.06 -8.19 10.19
CA PRO A 86 -6.19 -8.62 9.39
C PRO A 86 -7.04 -9.70 10.09
N LEU A 87 -6.59 -10.22 11.23
CA LEU A 87 -7.29 -11.25 12.00
C LEU A 87 -8.00 -10.66 13.23
N GLU A 88 -9.21 -10.15 13.02
CA GLU A 88 -10.08 -9.53 14.03
C GLU A 88 -10.16 -10.29 15.38
N PHE A 89 -10.11 -11.62 15.35
CA PHE A 89 -10.24 -12.44 16.56
C PHE A 89 -9.06 -12.29 17.54
N ARG A 90 -7.89 -11.83 17.10
CA ARG A 90 -6.72 -11.64 17.97
C ARG A 90 -6.74 -10.32 18.72
N LYS A 91 -7.47 -9.32 18.21
CA LYS A 91 -7.59 -7.97 18.78
C LYS A 91 -6.22 -7.34 19.10
N LEU A 92 -5.24 -7.54 18.21
CA LEU A 92 -3.93 -6.92 18.37
C LEU A 92 -4.05 -5.40 18.17
N GLN A 93 -3.23 -4.65 18.89
CA GLN A 93 -3.12 -3.20 18.70
C GLN A 93 -2.46 -2.92 17.35
N SER A 94 -2.93 -1.86 16.68
CA SER A 94 -2.29 -1.37 15.47
C SER A 94 -0.88 -0.86 15.77
N VAL A 95 0.02 -1.00 14.81
CA VAL A 95 1.41 -0.54 14.93
C VAL A 95 1.69 0.45 13.80
N SER A 96 2.28 1.59 14.14
CA SER A 96 2.77 2.53 13.13
C SER A 96 4.24 2.29 12.82
N GLU A 97 4.59 2.46 11.56
CA GLU A 97 5.95 2.31 11.03
C GLU A 97 6.27 3.50 10.14
N ASP A 98 7.44 4.11 10.35
CA ASP A 98 7.95 5.18 9.49
C ASP A 98 8.72 4.58 8.31
N ILE A 99 8.25 4.87 7.10
CA ILE A 99 8.88 4.40 5.87
C ILE A 99 9.89 5.46 5.41
N PRO A 100 11.17 5.11 5.23
CA PRO A 100 12.16 6.06 4.75
C PRO A 100 11.94 6.39 3.25
N PRO A 101 12.39 7.58 2.79
CA PRO A 101 12.41 7.93 1.37
C PRO A 101 13.04 6.85 0.48
N TYR A 102 12.62 6.79 -0.79
CA TYR A 102 13.17 5.87 -1.79
C TYR A 102 13.14 4.38 -1.38
N SER A 103 12.05 3.97 -0.75
CA SER A 103 11.87 2.59 -0.25
C SER A 103 10.84 1.82 -1.04
N VAL A 104 10.91 0.49 -1.00
CA VAL A 104 9.89 -0.39 -1.56
C VAL A 104 9.59 -1.53 -0.61
N TYR A 105 8.31 -1.83 -0.39
CA TYR A 105 7.90 -3.01 0.36
C TYR A 105 7.88 -4.23 -0.53
N ALA A 106 8.90 -5.07 -0.43
CA ALA A 106 8.91 -6.37 -1.10
C ALA A 106 8.20 -7.41 -0.22
N SER A 107 7.00 -7.84 -0.61
CA SER A 107 6.40 -9.07 -0.05
C SER A 107 7.06 -10.29 -0.69
N PRO A 108 7.70 -11.20 0.07
CA PRO A 108 8.42 -12.35 -0.49
C PRO A 108 7.50 -13.23 -1.36
N TYR A 109 7.97 -13.56 -2.57
CA TYR A 109 7.21 -14.30 -3.58
C TYR A 109 6.66 -15.66 -3.09
N ARG A 110 7.32 -16.28 -2.10
CA ARG A 110 6.87 -17.52 -1.47
C ARG A 110 5.45 -17.40 -0.88
N TRP A 111 5.12 -16.25 -0.31
CA TRP A 111 3.81 -15.99 0.31
C TRP A 111 2.72 -15.59 -0.68
N MET A 112 3.07 -15.29 -1.94
CA MET A 112 2.09 -15.05 -3.02
C MET A 112 1.65 -16.33 -3.74
N ARG A 113 2.37 -17.46 -3.59
CA ARG A 113 2.07 -18.73 -4.30
C ARG A 113 1.22 -19.72 -3.51
N GLU A 114 1.14 -19.60 -2.20
CA GLU A 114 0.19 -20.38 -1.41
C GLU A 114 -1.14 -19.65 -1.46
N GLY A 115 -2.20 -20.32 -1.93
CA GLY A 115 -3.58 -19.79 -2.04
C GLY A 115 -4.24 -19.48 -0.68
N MET A 116 -3.50 -18.86 0.24
CA MET A 116 -3.86 -18.56 1.62
C MET A 116 -3.20 -17.25 2.07
N VAL A 117 -3.70 -16.10 1.63
CA VAL A 117 -3.59 -14.87 2.43
C VAL A 117 -4.80 -14.80 3.37
N MET A 118 -4.95 -15.85 4.18
CA MET A 118 -5.89 -15.93 5.33
C MET A 118 -5.32 -16.78 6.48
N ARG A 119 -4.00 -17.03 6.49
CA ARG A 119 -3.32 -17.66 7.63
C ARG A 119 -2.00 -16.95 7.91
N LEU A 120 -2.08 -15.88 8.70
CA LEU A 120 -0.97 -15.45 9.55
C LEU A 120 -0.59 -16.60 10.46
N VAL A 121 0.41 -17.39 10.08
CA VAL A 121 1.13 -18.27 10.99
C VAL A 121 2.43 -17.54 11.34
N ILE A 122 2.43 -16.97 12.54
CA ILE A 122 3.63 -16.55 13.25
C ILE A 122 4.37 -17.84 13.63
N PRO A 123 5.66 -18.01 13.31
CA PRO A 123 6.41 -19.17 13.79
C PRO A 123 6.59 -19.05 15.30
N GLN A 124 6.23 -20.12 16.02
CA GLN A 124 6.77 -20.41 17.36
C GLN A 124 8.19 -20.94 17.23
#